data_AF-A0A1C3RDW2-F1
#
_entry.id   AF-A0A1C3RDW2-F1
#
_cell.length_a   1.000
_cell.length_b   1.000
_cell.length_c   1.000
_cell.angle_alpha   90.00
_cell.angle_beta   90.00
_cell.angle_gamma   90.00
#
_symmetry.space_group_name_H-M   'P 1'
#
loop_
_entity.id
_entity.type
_entity.pdbx_description
1 polymer ?
#
loop_
_entity_poly.entity_id
_entity_poly.type
_entity_poly.pdbx_seq_one_letter_code
_entity_poly.pdbx_strand_id
1 'polypeptide(L)'
;MKWILVLMCSLFSFSAQASYEVIPLNYGFNEVDLDGDGKKETVIKTWRENFNAHRYSSYLFIGEELVETGKGKTRQPNIITYISPEQHLHRDMMRSSRNADCITMDYVLVKGRRGIELVRVWIPFGSKKAQFHYFKLKRNEEGIPGDPHRYWAAYKNKTSLYEHCDVHKALKHEGL
;
A
#
# COMPACT_ATOMS: atom_id res chain seq x y z
N MET A 1 14.40 -61.42 16.73
CA MET A 1 13.59 -60.57 15.83
C MET A 1 13.70 -59.14 16.32
N LYS A 2 14.44 -58.28 15.60
CA LYS A 2 14.66 -56.87 15.96
C LYS A 2 13.59 -56.01 15.27
N TRP A 3 12.75 -55.34 16.04
CA TRP A 3 11.81 -54.34 15.53
C TRP A 3 12.51 -52.99 15.52
N ILE A 4 12.77 -52.45 14.33
CA ILE A 4 13.25 -51.07 14.16
C ILE A 4 12.02 -50.16 14.16
N LEU A 5 11.85 -49.40 15.23
CA LEU A 5 10.84 -48.36 15.32
C LEU A 5 11.36 -47.14 14.54
N VAL A 6 10.86 -46.91 13.33
CA VAL A 6 11.15 -45.69 12.57
C VAL A 6 10.26 -44.58 13.13
N LEU A 7 10.83 -43.74 13.99
CA LEU A 7 10.17 -42.55 14.50
C LEU A 7 10.12 -41.51 13.39
N MET A 8 9.03 -41.51 12.62
CA MET A 8 8.78 -40.52 11.57
C MET A 8 8.37 -39.20 12.23
N CYS A 9 9.36 -38.37 12.56
CA CYS A 9 9.14 -37.06 13.17
C CYS A 9 8.65 -36.11 12.08
N SER A 10 7.32 -35.99 11.94
CA SER A 10 6.67 -35.03 11.06
C SER A 10 7.04 -33.61 11.50
N LEU A 11 7.98 -32.99 10.77
CA LEU A 11 8.29 -31.57 10.91
C LEU A 11 7.08 -30.77 10.43
N PHE A 12 6.18 -30.42 11.36
CA PHE A 12 5.20 -29.38 11.13
C PHE A 12 5.95 -28.04 11.06
N SER A 13 6.31 -27.63 9.84
CA SER A 13 6.77 -26.27 9.58
C SER A 13 5.61 -25.31 9.82
N PHE A 14 5.49 -24.83 11.07
CA PHE A 14 4.67 -23.66 11.38
C PHE A 14 5.24 -22.49 10.59
N SER A 15 4.61 -22.21 9.46
CA SER A 15 4.89 -21.01 8.70
C SER A 15 4.36 -19.86 9.53
N ALA A 16 5.24 -19.16 10.25
CA ALA A 16 4.86 -17.94 10.96
C ALA A 16 4.20 -17.02 9.93
N GLN A 17 2.89 -16.82 10.06
CA GLN A 17 2.15 -15.92 9.21
C GLN A 17 2.76 -14.53 9.38
N ALA A 18 3.22 -13.91 8.30
CA ALA A 18 3.78 -12.58 8.37
C ALA A 18 2.69 -11.64 8.88
N SER A 19 2.83 -11.14 10.11
CA SER A 19 1.96 -10.11 10.65
C SER A 19 2.29 -8.81 9.96
N TYR A 20 1.30 -8.23 9.30
CA TYR A 20 1.37 -6.83 8.88
C TYR A 20 0.88 -5.97 10.04
N GLU A 21 1.45 -4.78 10.15
CA GLU A 21 1.00 -3.75 11.10
C GLU A 21 0.54 -2.54 10.29
N VAL A 22 -0.75 -2.18 10.40
CA VAL A 22 -1.26 -0.96 9.77
C VAL A 22 -0.61 0.27 10.39
N ILE A 23 -0.05 1.13 9.55
CA ILE A 23 0.48 2.43 9.95
C ILE A 23 -0.67 3.44 9.93
N PRO A 24 -1.12 3.95 11.10
CA PRO A 24 -2.25 4.87 11.14
C PRO A 24 -1.88 6.21 10.50
N LEU A 25 -2.73 6.68 9.60
CA LEU A 25 -2.62 8.01 8.99
C LEU A 25 -3.74 8.92 9.50
N ASN A 26 -3.35 10.04 10.10
CA ASN A 26 -4.24 11.12 10.53
C ASN A 26 -4.59 12.03 9.36
N TYR A 27 -5.74 12.70 9.41
CA TYR A 27 -6.03 13.77 8.46
C TYR A 27 -5.00 14.90 8.62
N GLY A 28 -4.54 15.45 7.50
CA GLY A 28 -3.45 16.41 7.43
C GLY A 28 -2.13 15.75 7.02
N PHE A 29 -1.03 16.33 7.50
CA PHE A 29 0.34 15.89 7.22
C PHE A 29 0.75 14.77 8.17
N ASN A 30 1.36 13.73 7.62
CA ASN A 30 1.96 12.63 8.36
C ASN A 30 3.40 12.47 7.87
N GLU A 31 4.32 12.16 8.78
CA GLU A 31 5.74 11.98 8.46
C GLU A 31 6.10 10.50 8.63
N VAL A 32 6.41 9.82 7.52
CA VAL A 32 6.63 8.38 7.47
C VAL A 32 7.89 8.09 6.66
N ASP A 33 8.81 7.28 7.20
CA ASP A 33 9.99 6.79 6.48
C ASP A 33 9.58 5.62 5.57
N LEU A 34 9.22 5.92 4.32
CA LEU A 34 8.55 4.99 3.41
C LEU A 34 9.50 3.95 2.80
N ASP A 35 10.79 4.24 2.69
CA ASP A 35 11.80 3.30 2.16
C ASP A 35 12.77 2.76 3.22
N GLY A 36 12.65 3.20 4.47
CA GLY A 36 13.47 2.73 5.59
C GLY A 36 14.88 3.32 5.60
N ASP A 37 15.11 4.43 4.91
CA ASP A 37 16.42 5.09 4.80
C ASP A 37 16.72 6.07 5.95
N GLY A 38 15.79 6.17 6.92
CA GLY A 38 15.86 7.06 8.07
C GLY A 38 15.37 8.48 7.80
N LYS A 39 15.03 8.84 6.55
CA LYS A 39 14.39 10.11 6.21
C LYS A 39 12.89 9.89 6.08
N LYS A 40 12.12 10.88 6.51
CA LYS A 40 10.67 10.80 6.44
C LYS A 40 10.17 11.49 5.18
N GLU A 41 9.22 10.86 4.52
CA GLU A 41 8.37 11.46 3.52
C GLU A 41 7.08 12.00 4.15
N THR A 42 6.53 13.01 3.49
CA THR A 42 5.24 13.55 3.86
C THR A 42 4.13 12.77 3.17
N VAL A 43 3.22 12.22 3.97
CA VAL A 43 1.97 11.60 3.52
C VAL A 43 0.80 12.50 3.93
N ILE A 44 0.13 13.09 2.95
CA ILE A 44 -1.02 13.94 3.18
C ILE A 44 -2.28 13.10 3.02
N LYS A 45 -3.02 12.92 4.10
CA LYS A 45 -4.37 12.35 4.06
C LYS A 45 -5.38 13.48 4.17
N THR A 46 -6.18 13.66 3.14
CA THR A 46 -7.25 14.67 3.10
C THR A 46 -8.58 14.00 2.79
N TRP A 47 -9.63 14.80 2.70
CA TRP A 47 -10.91 14.36 2.19
C TRP A 47 -11.44 15.36 1.18
N ARG A 48 -12.22 14.87 0.22
CA ARG A 48 -12.93 15.72 -0.74
C ARG A 48 -14.43 15.66 -0.44
N GLU A 49 -15.00 16.82 -0.17
CA GLU A 49 -16.45 17.02 -0.13
C GLU A 49 -17.03 16.89 -1.54
N ASN A 50 -18.19 16.26 -1.64
CA ASN A 50 -18.95 16.13 -2.87
C ASN A 50 -20.46 16.33 -2.64
N PHE A 51 -20.83 16.96 -1.53
CA PHE A 51 -22.20 17.24 -1.12
C PHE A 51 -23.06 15.98 -0.98
N ASN A 52 -22.44 14.86 -0.60
CA ASN A 52 -23.14 13.63 -0.24
C ASN A 52 -22.79 13.23 1.21
N ALA A 53 -23.53 12.28 1.78
CA ALA A 53 -23.26 11.78 3.14
C ALA A 53 -21.95 10.95 3.28
N HIS A 54 -21.24 10.72 2.19
CA HIS A 54 -20.13 9.79 2.06
C HIS A 54 -18.86 10.48 1.52
N ARG A 55 -18.09 11.09 2.41
CA ARG A 55 -16.79 11.67 2.08
C ARG A 55 -15.79 10.64 1.55
N TYR A 56 -14.96 11.05 0.58
CA TYR A 56 -13.82 10.25 0.11
C TYR A 56 -12.53 10.74 0.75
N SER A 57 -11.71 9.82 1.26
CA SER A 57 -10.32 10.09 1.63
C SER A 57 -9.47 10.23 0.36
N SER A 58 -8.52 11.15 0.37
CA SER A 58 -7.48 11.24 -0.65
C SER A 58 -6.10 11.20 -0.02
N TYR A 59 -5.15 10.58 -0.69
CA TYR A 59 -3.78 10.39 -0.22
C TYR A 59 -2.81 10.92 -1.26
N LEU A 60 -1.88 11.77 -0.83
CA LEU A 60 -0.77 12.30 -1.62
C LEU A 60 0.54 12.01 -0.89
N PHE A 61 1.52 11.51 -1.62
CA PHE A 61 2.83 11.15 -1.09
C PHE A 61 3.88 12.10 -1.67
N ILE A 62 4.68 12.71 -0.81
CA ILE A 62 5.69 13.69 -1.19
C ILE A 62 7.02 13.26 -0.58
N GLY A 63 8.00 13.00 -1.43
CA GLY A 63 9.39 12.80 -1.02
C GLY A 63 10.27 13.97 -1.42
N GLU A 64 11.57 13.84 -1.18
CA GLU A 64 12.56 14.83 -1.58
C GLU A 64 13.61 14.20 -2.50
N GLU A 65 13.98 14.93 -3.55
CA GLU A 65 15.00 14.50 -4.49
C GLU A 65 16.10 15.54 -4.65
N LEU A 66 17.33 15.07 -4.88
CA LEU A 66 18.45 15.94 -5.23
C LEU A 66 18.35 16.30 -6.70
N VAL A 67 18.08 17.58 -6.97
CA VAL A 67 18.03 18.13 -8.32
C VAL A 67 19.29 18.95 -8.58
N GLU A 68 19.94 18.73 -9.72
CA GLU A 68 21.08 19.54 -10.14
C GLU A 68 20.59 20.95 -10.54
N THR A 69 21.26 21.97 -10.01
CA THR A 69 20.98 23.38 -10.33
C THR A 69 22.27 24.04 -10.79
N GLY A 70 22.19 25.25 -11.38
CA GLY A 70 23.39 26.02 -11.72
C GLY A 70 24.30 26.39 -10.53
N LYS A 71 23.87 26.11 -9.28
CA LYS A 71 24.63 26.33 -8.04
C LYS A 71 24.99 25.02 -7.31
N GLY A 72 24.82 23.86 -7.96
CA GLY A 72 25.00 22.53 -7.39
C GLY A 72 23.69 21.82 -7.06
N LYS A 73 23.75 20.73 -6.29
CA LYS A 73 22.57 19.91 -5.95
C LYS A 73 21.76 20.50 -4.82
N THR A 74 20.45 20.60 -5.02
CA THR A 74 19.48 21.06 -3.99
C THR A 74 18.37 20.03 -3.81
N ARG A 75 17.91 19.82 -2.57
CA ARG A 75 16.73 18.98 -2.30
C ARG A 75 15.46 19.72 -2.70
N GLN A 76 14.62 19.07 -3.49
CA GLN A 76 13.32 19.60 -3.89
C GLN A 76 12.23 18.57 -3.64
N PRO A 77 11.01 19.02 -3.24
CA PRO A 77 9.88 18.12 -3.07
C PRO A 77 9.48 17.49 -4.42
N ASN A 78 9.16 16.20 -4.39
CA ASN A 78 8.72 15.43 -5.53
C ASN A 78 7.52 14.55 -5.15
N ILE A 79 6.52 14.48 -6.04
CA ILE A 79 5.34 13.63 -5.82
C ILE A 79 5.72 12.18 -6.09
N ILE A 80 5.47 11.31 -5.11
CA ILE A 80 5.56 9.87 -5.27
C ILE A 80 4.25 9.37 -5.86
N THR A 81 4.29 9.00 -7.14
CA THR A 81 3.08 8.53 -7.84
C THR A 81 2.81 7.05 -7.56
N TYR A 82 1.68 6.53 -8.01
CA TYR A 82 1.49 5.09 -8.18
C TYR A 82 1.10 4.73 -9.60
N ILE A 83 1.49 3.54 -10.02
CA ILE A 83 1.05 2.96 -11.28
C ILE A 83 -0.25 2.20 -11.02
N SER A 84 -1.37 2.69 -11.58
CA SER A 84 -2.64 1.96 -11.50
C SER A 84 -2.49 0.58 -12.15
N PRO A 85 -2.78 -0.51 -11.44
CA PRO A 85 -2.75 -1.86 -12.02
C PRO A 85 -3.78 -2.08 -13.13
N GLU A 86 -4.82 -1.24 -13.22
CA GLU A 86 -5.91 -1.37 -14.21
C GLU A 86 -5.59 -0.61 -15.49
N GLN A 87 -5.02 0.57 -15.35
CA GLN A 87 -4.82 1.52 -16.45
C GLN A 87 -3.37 1.61 -16.89
N HIS A 88 -2.43 1.09 -16.08
CA HIS A 88 -0.99 1.27 -16.27
C HIS A 88 -0.59 2.74 -16.42
N LEU A 89 -1.28 3.63 -15.70
CA LEU A 89 -1.04 5.06 -15.70
C LEU A 89 -0.53 5.52 -14.34
N HIS A 90 0.39 6.48 -14.38
CA HIS A 90 0.79 7.23 -13.18
C HIS A 90 -0.37 8.08 -12.68
N ARG A 91 -0.50 8.09 -11.35
CA ARG A 91 -1.51 8.83 -10.62
C ARG A 91 -0.86 9.46 -9.39
N ASP A 92 -1.01 10.76 -9.28
CA ASP A 92 -0.41 11.55 -8.20
C ASP A 92 -1.15 11.36 -6.88
N MET A 93 -2.48 11.25 -6.95
CA MET A 93 -3.34 11.18 -5.79
C MET A 93 -4.22 9.93 -5.84
N MET A 94 -4.27 9.22 -4.72
CA MET A 94 -5.11 8.04 -4.50
C MET A 94 -6.40 8.47 -3.81
N ARG A 95 -7.53 7.86 -4.17
CA ARG A 95 -8.85 8.21 -3.58
C ARG A 95 -9.55 6.96 -3.09
N SER A 96 -10.10 6.99 -1.89
CA SER A 96 -11.00 5.94 -1.41
C SER A 96 -12.31 5.97 -2.21
N SER A 97 -13.08 4.88 -2.17
CA SER A 97 -14.44 4.80 -2.70
C SER A 97 -15.40 4.28 -1.64
N ARG A 98 -16.66 4.69 -1.72
CA ARG A 98 -17.72 4.34 -0.76
C ARG A 98 -19.03 4.07 -1.48
N ASN A 99 -19.79 3.13 -0.93
CA ASN A 99 -21.22 2.96 -1.13
C ASN A 99 -21.97 3.43 0.13
N ALA A 100 -23.31 3.34 0.14
CA ALA A 100 -24.18 3.86 1.20
C ALA A 100 -23.65 3.58 2.63
N ASP A 101 -23.26 2.33 2.92
CA ASP A 101 -22.85 1.95 4.28
C ASP A 101 -21.45 1.34 4.38
N CYS A 102 -20.67 1.35 3.30
CA CYS A 102 -19.38 0.64 3.27
C CYS A 102 -18.32 1.37 2.46
N ILE A 103 -17.08 1.30 2.93
CA ILE A 103 -15.90 1.70 2.13
C ILE A 103 -15.58 0.55 1.17
N THR A 104 -15.68 0.82 -0.12
CA THR A 104 -15.47 -0.17 -1.19
C THR A 104 -14.08 -0.12 -1.78
N MET A 105 -13.32 0.95 -1.53
CA MET A 105 -11.90 1.00 -1.85
C MET A 105 -11.18 1.92 -0.86
N ASP A 106 -10.01 1.52 -0.40
CA ASP A 106 -9.13 2.39 0.38
C ASP A 106 -7.66 2.01 0.18
N TYR A 107 -6.78 2.86 0.70
CA TYR A 107 -5.34 2.70 0.66
C TYR A 107 -4.82 2.72 2.09
N VAL A 108 -4.00 1.73 2.45
CA VAL A 108 -3.38 1.64 3.77
C VAL A 108 -1.89 1.44 3.63
N LEU A 109 -1.13 2.12 4.48
CA LEU A 109 0.28 1.79 4.68
C LEU A 109 0.37 0.67 5.70
N VAL A 110 1.17 -0.34 5.40
CA VAL A 110 1.44 -1.45 6.30
C VAL A 110 2.93 -1.63 6.46
N LYS A 111 3.37 -1.94 7.68
CA LYS A 111 4.71 -2.42 7.94
C LYS A 111 4.72 -3.93 7.77
N GLY A 112 5.34 -4.39 6.68
CA GLY A 112 5.59 -5.81 6.41
C GLY A 112 6.99 -6.24 6.87
N ARG A 113 7.35 -7.49 6.57
CA ARG A 113 8.69 -8.03 6.87
C ARG A 113 9.82 -7.33 6.11
N ARG A 114 9.53 -6.71 4.97
CA ARG A 114 10.53 -6.13 4.05
C ARG A 114 10.50 -4.59 4.04
N GLY A 115 9.88 -3.98 5.04
CA GLY A 115 9.69 -2.52 5.11
C GLY A 115 8.23 -2.11 4.95
N ILE A 116 8.01 -0.85 4.61
CA ILE A 116 6.69 -0.28 4.39
C ILE A 116 6.17 -0.68 3.01
N GLU A 117 4.91 -1.10 2.97
CA GLU A 117 4.18 -1.41 1.75
C GLU A 117 2.92 -0.55 1.71
N LEU A 118 2.53 -0.14 0.52
CA LEU A 118 1.22 0.42 0.28
C LEU A 118 0.31 -0.73 -0.16
N VAL A 119 -0.87 -0.82 0.43
CA VAL A 119 -1.89 -1.78 0.02
C VAL A 119 -3.13 -1.02 -0.40
N ARG A 120 -3.54 -1.21 -1.66
CA ARG A 120 -4.88 -0.83 -2.09
C ARG A 120 -5.79 -2.01 -1.88
N VAL A 121 -6.87 -1.79 -1.14
CA VAL A 121 -7.93 -2.77 -0.94
C VAL A 121 -9.17 -2.27 -1.63
N TRP A 122 -9.81 -3.09 -2.45
CA TRP A 122 -11.10 -2.75 -3.05
C TRP A 122 -12.05 -3.94 -3.05
N ILE A 123 -13.34 -3.68 -3.19
CA ILE A 123 -14.37 -4.68 -3.49
C ILE A 123 -14.99 -4.28 -4.84
N PRO A 124 -14.81 -5.07 -5.92
CA PRO A 124 -15.36 -4.73 -7.23
C PRO A 124 -16.90 -4.63 -7.19
N PHE A 125 -17.48 -3.81 -8.06
CA PHE A 125 -18.93 -3.77 -8.22
C PHE A 125 -19.48 -5.18 -8.58
N GLY A 126 -20.57 -5.59 -7.92
CA GLY A 126 -21.16 -6.91 -8.08
C GLY A 126 -20.42 -8.05 -7.37
N SER A 127 -19.29 -7.76 -6.71
CA SER A 127 -18.55 -8.73 -5.90
C SER A 127 -18.74 -8.49 -4.41
N LYS A 128 -18.48 -9.53 -3.62
CA LYS A 128 -18.28 -9.45 -2.17
C LYS A 128 -16.87 -9.87 -1.74
N LYS A 129 -16.00 -10.24 -2.68
CA LYS A 129 -14.61 -10.56 -2.39
C LYS A 129 -13.74 -9.33 -2.55
N ALA A 130 -12.97 -9.01 -1.52
CA ALA A 130 -12.00 -7.92 -1.58
C ALA A 130 -10.76 -8.36 -2.38
N GLN A 131 -10.18 -7.42 -3.10
CA GLN A 131 -8.90 -7.55 -3.79
C GLN A 131 -7.89 -6.67 -3.07
N PHE A 132 -6.71 -7.21 -2.83
CA PHE A 132 -5.58 -6.55 -2.20
C PHE A 132 -4.45 -6.44 -3.21
N HIS A 133 -4.11 -5.23 -3.62
CA HIS A 133 -2.96 -4.97 -4.48
C HIS A 133 -1.86 -4.36 -3.62
N TYR A 134 -0.73 -5.05 -3.56
CA TYR A 134 0.42 -4.66 -2.77
C TYR A 134 1.42 -3.96 -3.66
N PHE A 135 1.92 -2.83 -3.17
CA PHE A 135 2.87 -1.99 -3.85
C PHE A 135 4.13 -1.83 -3.01
N LYS A 136 5.26 -1.75 -3.70
CA LYS A 136 6.54 -1.36 -3.12
C LYS A 136 6.97 -0.03 -3.70
N LEU A 137 7.60 0.77 -2.86
CA LEU A 137 8.23 1.99 -3.31
C LEU A 137 9.45 1.63 -4.17
N LYS A 138 9.53 2.19 -5.37
CA LYS A 138 10.63 2.03 -6.32
C LYS A 138 11.20 3.38 -6.69
N ARG A 139 12.44 3.35 -7.18
CA ARG A 139 13.13 4.48 -7.79
C ARG A 139 13.34 4.20 -9.28
N ASN A 140 13.24 5.23 -10.11
CA ASN A 140 13.62 5.20 -11.51
C ASN A 140 15.15 5.38 -11.62
N GLU A 141 15.89 4.34 -11.22
CA GLU A 141 17.37 4.36 -11.24
C GLU A 141 17.93 4.37 -12.67
N GLU A 142 17.15 3.90 -13.63
CA GLU A 142 17.49 3.85 -15.05
C GLU A 142 17.37 5.22 -15.74
N GLY A 143 16.73 6.20 -15.08
CA GLY A 143 16.56 7.55 -15.62
C GLY A 143 15.65 7.59 -16.85
N ILE A 144 14.66 6.69 -16.93
CA ILE A 144 13.71 6.62 -18.05
C ILE A 144 12.99 7.97 -18.19
N PRO A 145 13.11 8.67 -19.34
CA PRO A 145 12.46 9.95 -19.52
C PRO A 145 10.94 9.85 -19.43
N GLY A 146 10.32 10.71 -18.61
CA GLY A 146 8.88 10.75 -18.40
C GLY A 146 8.40 9.89 -17.22
N ASP A 147 9.20 8.93 -16.75
CA ASP A 147 8.88 8.16 -15.56
C ASP A 147 9.21 8.96 -14.29
N PRO A 148 8.36 8.86 -13.25
CA PRO A 148 8.59 9.55 -11.99
C PRO A 148 9.84 9.02 -11.30
N HIS A 149 10.53 9.90 -10.56
CA HIS A 149 11.73 9.51 -9.83
C HIS A 149 11.44 8.43 -8.78
N ARG A 150 10.32 8.56 -8.06
CA ARG A 150 9.81 7.57 -7.11
C ARG A 150 8.36 7.22 -7.40
N TYR A 151 8.04 5.94 -7.27
CA TYR A 151 6.67 5.46 -7.50
C TYR A 151 6.36 4.17 -6.76
N TRP A 152 5.07 3.98 -6.46
CA TRP A 152 4.52 2.74 -5.96
C TRP A 152 4.28 1.76 -7.11
N ALA A 153 5.03 0.65 -7.12
CA ALA A 153 4.95 -0.40 -8.11
C ALA A 153 4.24 -1.64 -7.54
N ALA A 154 3.17 -2.08 -8.21
CA ALA A 154 2.46 -3.30 -7.82
C ALA A 154 3.38 -4.52 -7.98
N TYR A 155 3.36 -5.43 -7.00
CA TYR A 155 4.20 -6.63 -7.04
C TYR A 155 3.47 -7.92 -6.62
N LYS A 156 2.30 -7.80 -6.00
CA LYS A 156 1.52 -8.93 -5.49
C LYS A 156 0.06 -8.55 -5.44
N ASN A 157 -0.80 -9.49 -5.81
CA ASN A 157 -2.25 -9.38 -5.65
C ASN A 157 -2.76 -10.56 -4.80
N LYS A 158 -3.82 -10.33 -4.02
CA LYS A 158 -4.51 -11.36 -3.24
C LYS A 158 -6.01 -11.09 -3.30
N THR A 159 -6.82 -12.14 -3.42
CA THR A 159 -8.27 -12.08 -3.21
C THR A 159 -8.58 -12.53 -1.78
N SER A 160 -9.56 -11.89 -1.11
CA SER A 160 -10.04 -12.34 0.20
C SER A 160 -10.60 -13.74 0.13
N LEU A 161 -10.39 -14.52 1.19
CA LEU A 161 -11.01 -15.82 1.36
C LEU A 161 -12.48 -15.65 1.75
N TYR A 162 -12.82 -14.58 2.47
CA TYR A 162 -14.16 -14.31 2.96
C TYR A 162 -14.86 -13.20 2.20
N GLU A 163 -16.18 -13.15 2.36
CA GLU A 163 -17.00 -12.06 1.83
C GLU A 163 -16.97 -10.84 2.75
N HIS A 164 -16.92 -9.66 2.16
CA HIS A 164 -16.86 -8.37 2.82
C HIS A 164 -17.68 -7.35 2.05
N CYS A 165 -18.35 -6.48 2.79
CA CYS A 165 -18.95 -5.26 2.25
C CYS A 165 -18.02 -4.06 2.42
N ASP A 166 -17.13 -4.10 3.43
CA ASP A 166 -16.26 -3.01 3.84
C ASP A 166 -14.78 -3.44 3.85
N VAL A 167 -13.92 -2.64 3.22
CA VAL A 167 -12.50 -2.96 3.06
C VAL A 167 -11.71 -2.93 4.36
N HIS A 168 -12.11 -2.15 5.37
CA HIS A 168 -11.44 -2.15 6.68
C HIS A 168 -11.77 -3.42 7.47
N LYS A 169 -13.00 -3.94 7.33
CA LYS A 169 -13.34 -5.27 7.85
C LYS A 169 -12.55 -6.36 7.12
N ALA A 170 -12.35 -6.23 5.81
CA ALA A 170 -11.56 -7.16 5.01
C ALA A 170 -10.10 -7.19 5.47
N LEU A 171 -9.46 -6.02 5.64
CA LEU A 171 -8.10 -5.91 6.18
C LEU A 171 -7.94 -6.68 7.49
N LYS A 172 -8.77 -6.35 8.48
CA LYS A 172 -8.72 -6.97 9.82
C LYS A 172 -8.92 -8.49 9.77
N HIS A 173 -9.88 -8.97 8.99
CA HIS A 173 -10.19 -10.41 8.94
C HIS A 173 -9.11 -11.21 8.18
N GLU A 174 -8.49 -10.60 7.17
CA GLU A 174 -7.49 -11.25 6.32
C GLU A 174 -6.05 -11.15 6.87
N GLY A 175 -5.89 -10.60 8.08
CA GLY A 175 -4.62 -10.52 8.80
C GLY A 175 -3.73 -9.36 8.35
N LEU A 176 -4.34 -8.24 7.98
CA LEU A 176 -3.70 -6.97 7.66
C LEU A 176 -4.02 -5.91 8.71
#